data_AF-A0A3N0Z159-F1
#
_entry.id   AF-A0A3N0Z159-F1
#
_cell.length_a   1.000
_cell.length_b   1.000
_cell.length_c   1.000
_cell.angle_alpha   90.00
_cell.angle_beta   90.00
_cell.angle_gamma   90.00
#
_symmetry.space_group_name_H-M   'P 1'
#
loop_
_entity.id
_entity.type
_entity.pdbx_description
1 polymer ?
#
loop_
_entity_poly.entity_id
_entity_poly.type
_entity_poly.pdbx_seq_one_letter_code
_entity_poly.pdbx_strand_id
1 'polypeptide(L)'
;MPQMSQVLRERAIGMLTAGISTKAVARELNVHFSTISRLQRRFREFGSTSNRPHNRRPRVTTPAQDLHIQHLHLQDRLRPATRTAAATIGLHNQRISAQTVRNRLREAHQHAHRPHQGLDLTAVHHRN
;
A
#
# COMPACT_ATOMS: atom_id res chain seq x y z
N MET A 1 -18.80 4.29 5.08
CA MET A 1 -19.74 3.19 4.80
C MET A 1 -18.96 1.88 4.74
N PRO A 2 -19.29 0.89 5.56
CA PRO A 2 -18.64 -0.42 5.50
C PRO A 2 -18.89 -1.09 4.14
N GLN A 3 -17.89 -1.84 3.67
CA GLN A 3 -17.93 -2.49 2.37
C GLN A 3 -18.65 -3.84 2.47
N MET A 4 -19.51 -4.14 1.50
CA MET A 4 -20.20 -5.44 1.43
C MET A 4 -19.18 -6.58 1.25
N SER A 5 -19.32 -7.65 2.04
CA SER A 5 -18.42 -8.80 1.97
C SER A 5 -18.45 -9.45 0.58
N GLN A 6 -17.38 -10.18 0.23
CA GLN A 6 -17.32 -10.89 -1.05
C GLN A 6 -18.43 -11.94 -1.19
N VAL A 7 -18.66 -12.72 -0.15
CA VAL A 7 -19.72 -13.75 -0.09
C VAL A 7 -21.10 -13.14 -0.37
N LEU A 8 -21.41 -11.99 0.25
CA LEU A 8 -22.69 -11.31 0.02
C LEU A 8 -22.82 -10.77 -1.42
N ARG A 9 -21.72 -10.37 -2.05
CA ARG A 9 -21.73 -9.95 -3.47
C ARG A 9 -21.99 -11.11 -4.40
N GLU A 10 -21.33 -12.23 -4.19
CA GLU A 10 -21.53 -13.45 -4.98
C GLU A 10 -22.95 -13.99 -4.83
N ARG A 11 -23.47 -14.04 -3.59
CA ARG A 11 -24.87 -14.41 -3.33
C ARG A 11 -25.84 -13.44 -4.02
N ALA A 12 -25.61 -12.13 -3.94
CA ALA A 12 -26.45 -11.14 -4.61
C ALA A 12 -26.44 -11.32 -6.14
N ILE A 13 -25.28 -11.56 -6.75
CA ILE A 13 -25.20 -11.84 -8.20
C ILE A 13 -25.91 -13.15 -8.54
N GLY A 14 -25.74 -14.22 -7.76
CA GLY A 14 -26.45 -15.49 -7.97
C GLY A 14 -27.97 -15.31 -7.96
N MET A 15 -28.49 -14.55 -7.00
CA MET A 15 -29.92 -14.21 -6.92
C MET A 15 -30.41 -13.39 -8.13
N LEU A 16 -29.61 -12.42 -8.58
CA LEU A 16 -29.93 -11.63 -9.78
C LEU A 16 -29.92 -12.49 -11.05
N THR A 17 -29.01 -13.45 -11.16
CA THR A 17 -28.94 -14.42 -12.28
C THR A 17 -30.13 -15.38 -12.26
N ALA A 18 -30.64 -15.72 -11.07
CA ALA A 18 -31.87 -16.50 -10.90
C ALA A 18 -33.16 -15.70 -11.19
N GLY A 19 -33.06 -14.45 -11.65
CA GLY A 19 -34.19 -13.61 -12.03
C GLY A 19 -34.84 -12.83 -10.88
N ILE A 20 -34.26 -12.86 -9.67
CA ILE A 20 -34.80 -12.11 -8.52
C ILE A 20 -34.59 -10.62 -8.74
N SER A 21 -35.62 -9.80 -8.46
CA SER A 21 -35.54 -8.35 -8.61
C SER A 21 -34.49 -7.72 -7.68
N THR A 22 -33.84 -6.66 -8.13
CA THR A 22 -32.84 -5.90 -7.35
C THR A 22 -33.38 -5.38 -6.01
N LYS A 23 -34.67 -5.01 -5.95
CA LYS A 23 -35.34 -4.60 -4.70
C LYS A 23 -35.53 -5.77 -3.73
N ALA A 24 -35.88 -6.95 -4.24
CA ALA A 24 -36.03 -8.15 -3.41
C ALA A 24 -34.67 -8.60 -2.85
N VAL A 25 -33.62 -8.64 -3.68
CA VAL A 25 -32.25 -8.95 -3.21
C VAL A 25 -31.77 -7.96 -2.15
N ALA A 26 -32.06 -6.66 -2.31
CA ALA A 26 -31.70 -5.65 -1.34
C ALA A 26 -32.37 -5.89 0.04
N ARG A 27 -33.65 -6.26 0.05
CA ARG A 27 -34.39 -6.58 1.28
C ARG A 27 -33.86 -7.86 1.94
N GLU A 28 -33.67 -8.91 1.14
CA GLU A 28 -33.17 -10.22 1.59
C GLU A 28 -31.79 -10.13 2.25
N LEU A 29 -30.89 -9.31 1.69
CA LEU A 29 -29.54 -9.13 2.22
C LEU A 29 -29.44 -7.99 3.24
N ASN A 30 -30.55 -7.32 3.57
CA ASN A 30 -30.59 -6.13 4.42
C ASN A 30 -29.57 -5.05 4.00
N VAL A 31 -29.47 -4.78 2.70
CA VAL A 31 -28.57 -3.77 2.13
C VAL A 31 -29.38 -2.76 1.34
N HIS A 32 -28.92 -1.51 1.33
CA HIS A 32 -29.56 -0.47 0.53
C HIS A 32 -29.60 -0.83 -0.97
N PHE A 33 -30.73 -0.56 -1.62
CA PHE A 33 -30.99 -0.86 -3.04
C PHE A 33 -29.88 -0.38 -3.99
N SER A 34 -29.33 0.82 -3.74
CA SER A 34 -28.27 1.39 -4.58
C SER A 34 -26.98 0.56 -4.56
N THR A 35 -26.71 -0.19 -3.48
CA THR A 35 -25.55 -1.08 -3.40
C THR A 35 -25.71 -2.26 -4.37
N ILE A 36 -26.89 -2.89 -4.40
CA ILE A 36 -27.18 -4.00 -5.32
C ILE A 36 -27.22 -3.52 -6.77
N SER A 37 -27.83 -2.36 -7.04
CA SER A 37 -27.86 -1.77 -8.38
C SER A 37 -26.46 -1.47 -8.92
N ARG A 38 -25.58 -0.87 -8.11
CA ARG A 38 -24.18 -0.61 -8.48
C ARG A 38 -23.38 -1.89 -8.67
N LEU A 39 -23.63 -2.91 -7.84
CA LEU A 39 -23.00 -4.22 -7.98
C LEU A 39 -23.39 -4.90 -9.29
N GLN A 40 -24.68 -4.95 -9.61
CA GLN A 40 -25.19 -5.53 -10.86
C GLN A 40 -24.59 -4.83 -12.08
N ARG A 41 -24.56 -3.49 -12.08
CA ARG A 41 -23.94 -2.72 -13.17
C ARG A 41 -22.47 -3.07 -13.34
N ARG A 42 -21.71 -3.09 -12.25
CA ARG A 42 -20.28 -3.45 -12.28
C ARG A 42 -20.05 -4.87 -12.77
N PHE A 43 -20.87 -5.81 -12.34
CA PHE A 43 -20.75 -7.21 -12.77
C PHE A 43 -21.02 -7.35 -14.27
N ARG A 44 -21.99 -6.61 -14.82
CA ARG A 44 -22.24 -6.55 -16.27
C ARG A 44 -21.09 -5.93 -17.05
N GLU A 45 -20.46 -4.89 -16.51
CA GLU A 45 -19.34 -4.19 -17.16
C GLU A 45 -18.03 -4.99 -17.14
N PHE A 46 -17.71 -5.67 -16.04
CA PHE A 46 -16.38 -6.27 -15.82
C PHE A 46 -16.38 -7.78 -15.57
N GLY A 47 -17.55 -8.42 -15.44
CA GLY A 47 -17.67 -9.85 -15.17
C GLY A 47 -17.18 -10.30 -13.79
N SER A 48 -16.85 -9.37 -12.89
CA SER A 48 -16.24 -9.70 -11.59
C SER A 48 -16.99 -9.05 -10.43
N THR A 49 -17.17 -9.83 -9.36
CA THR A 49 -17.65 -9.36 -8.05
C THR A 49 -16.51 -8.80 -7.20
N SER A 50 -15.25 -9.00 -7.59
CA SER A 50 -14.08 -8.62 -6.81
C SER A 50 -13.94 -7.10 -6.64
N ASN A 51 -13.22 -6.72 -5.58
CA ASN A 51 -12.82 -5.33 -5.43
C ASN A 51 -11.80 -4.97 -6.51
N ARG A 52 -11.97 -3.79 -7.11
CA ARG A 52 -10.90 -3.22 -7.92
C ARG A 52 -9.70 -2.95 -7.00
N PRO A 53 -8.46 -3.21 -7.45
CA PRO A 53 -7.30 -2.75 -6.73
C PRO A 53 -7.44 -1.25 -6.47
N HIS A 54 -7.22 -0.84 -5.22
CA HIS A 54 -7.27 0.57 -4.88
C HIS A 54 -6.03 1.24 -5.45
N ASN A 55 -6.21 2.24 -6.32
CA ASN A 55 -5.09 3.01 -6.80
C ASN A 55 -4.58 3.86 -5.63
N ARG A 56 -3.37 3.57 -5.16
CA ARG A 56 -2.77 4.35 -4.08
C ARG A 56 -2.44 5.75 -4.60
N ARG A 57 -2.38 6.72 -3.69
CA ARG A 57 -1.90 8.07 -4.04
C ARG A 57 -0.52 7.95 -4.69
N PRO A 58 -0.27 8.62 -5.83
CA PRO A 58 1.04 8.63 -6.46
C PRO A 58 2.13 9.08 -5.49
N ARG A 59 3.31 8.46 -5.62
CA ARG A 59 4.50 8.80 -4.86
C ARG A 59 5.03 10.16 -5.33
N VAL A 60 5.67 10.91 -4.42
CA VAL A 60 6.31 12.21 -4.74
C VAL A 60 7.68 12.03 -5.39
N THR A 61 8.34 10.89 -5.17
CA THR A 61 9.62 10.54 -5.78
C THR A 61 9.44 9.48 -6.86
N THR A 62 10.32 9.51 -7.85
CA THR A 62 10.39 8.49 -8.90
C THR A 62 11.20 7.27 -8.44
N PRO A 63 11.04 6.10 -9.07
CA PRO A 63 11.87 4.93 -8.76
C PRO A 63 13.38 5.19 -8.90
N ALA A 64 13.79 5.96 -9.90
CA ALA A 64 15.20 6.34 -10.10
C ALA A 64 15.73 7.21 -8.95
N GLN A 65 14.92 8.16 -8.47
CA GLN A 65 15.27 8.96 -7.30
C GLN A 65 15.37 8.12 -6.03
N ASP A 66 14.46 7.16 -5.85
CA ASP A 66 14.48 6.26 -4.70
C ASP A 66 15.78 5.43 -4.66
N LEU A 67 16.21 4.89 -5.81
CA LEU A 67 17.48 4.18 -5.93
C LEU A 67 18.69 5.08 -5.67
N HIS A 68 18.67 6.31 -6.18
CA HIS A 68 19.75 7.27 -5.93
C HIS A 68 19.87 7.62 -4.44
N ILE A 69 18.73 7.87 -3.77
CA ILE A 69 18.67 8.10 -2.33
C ILE A 69 19.27 6.90 -1.57
N GLN A 70 18.89 5.68 -1.96
CA GLN A 70 19.38 4.45 -1.36
C GLN A 70 20.91 4.32 -1.52
N HIS A 71 21.43 4.53 -2.72
CA HIS A 71 22.86 4.43 -3.01
C HIS A 71 23.68 5.46 -2.23
N LEU A 72 23.21 6.71 -2.17
CA LEU A 72 23.87 7.78 -1.43
C LEU A 72 24.04 7.44 0.06
N HIS A 73 23.01 6.85 0.68
CA HIS A 73 23.03 6.49 2.11
C HIS A 73 23.78 5.18 2.39
N LEU A 74 24.02 4.34 1.37
CA LEU A 74 24.95 3.22 1.46
C LEU A 74 26.40 3.67 1.44
N GLN A 75 26.73 4.66 0.60
CA GLN A 75 28.08 5.21 0.49
C GLN A 75 28.45 6.08 1.70
N ASP A 76 27.50 6.89 2.18
CA ASP A 76 27.69 7.78 3.32
C ASP A 76 26.60 7.50 4.38
N ARG A 77 26.90 6.55 5.27
CA ARG A 77 25.97 6.07 6.30
C ARG A 77 25.60 7.11 7.35
N LEU A 78 26.42 8.16 7.51
CA LEU A 78 26.19 9.24 8.48
C LEU A 78 25.48 10.44 7.85
N ARG A 79 25.17 10.38 6.55
CA ARG A 79 24.50 11.47 5.85
C ARG A 79 23.11 11.74 6.44
N PRO A 80 22.81 12.98 6.86
CA PRO A 80 21.48 13.28 7.37
C PRO A 80 20.44 13.31 6.23
N ALA A 81 19.26 12.74 6.49
CA ALA A 81 18.16 12.69 5.54
C ALA A 81 17.68 14.09 5.08
N THR A 82 17.82 15.11 5.92
CA THR A 82 17.51 16.51 5.60
C THR A 82 18.38 17.06 4.46
N ARG A 83 19.66 16.69 4.42
CA ARG A 83 20.59 17.09 3.36
C ARG A 83 20.22 16.47 2.02
N THR A 84 19.82 15.19 2.01
CA THR A 84 19.33 14.53 0.80
C THR A 84 18.00 15.14 0.35
N ALA A 85 17.07 15.39 1.27
CA ALA A 85 15.79 16.03 0.98
C ALA A 85 15.93 17.41 0.32
N ALA A 86 16.83 18.26 0.83
CA ALA A 86 17.10 19.58 0.26
C ALA A 86 17.68 19.52 -1.16
N ALA A 87 18.40 18.45 -1.50
CA ALA A 87 19.03 18.24 -2.81
C ALA A 87 18.12 17.53 -3.82
N THR A 88 17.04 16.88 -3.38
CA THR A 88 16.13 16.13 -4.27
C THR A 88 14.87 16.92 -4.60
N ILE A 89 14.68 17.19 -5.89
CA ILE A 89 13.45 17.78 -6.44
C ILE A 89 12.47 16.64 -6.75
N GLY A 90 11.30 16.64 -6.11
CA GLY A 90 10.24 15.66 -6.35
C GLY A 90 9.45 15.93 -7.64
N LEU A 91 8.49 15.06 -7.93
CA LEU A 91 7.64 15.07 -9.13
C LEU A 91 6.86 16.37 -9.38
N HIS A 92 6.62 17.18 -8.35
CA HIS A 92 5.89 18.45 -8.46
C HIS A 92 6.81 19.67 -8.50
N ASN A 93 8.08 19.51 -8.89
CA ASN A 93 9.13 20.53 -8.80
C ASN A 93 9.31 21.13 -7.39
N GLN A 94 8.88 20.39 -6.36
CA GLN A 94 9.02 20.76 -4.96
C GLN A 94 10.07 19.88 -4.30
N ARG A 95 10.86 20.46 -3.40
CA ARG A 95 11.79 19.71 -2.57
C ARG A 95 11.03 18.69 -1.73
N ILE A 96 11.55 17.48 -1.66
CA ILE A 96 10.93 16.43 -0.84
C ILE A 96 11.19 16.69 0.64
N SER A 97 10.32 16.17 1.51
CA SER A 97 10.56 16.24 2.96
C SER A 97 11.61 15.23 3.40
N ALA A 98 12.29 15.50 4.52
CA ALA A 98 13.18 14.52 5.16
C ALA A 98 12.45 13.24 5.58
N GLN A 99 11.14 13.33 5.87
CA GLN A 99 10.31 12.16 6.16
C GLN A 99 10.16 11.27 4.93
N THR A 100 10.01 11.85 3.73
CA THR A 100 9.97 11.10 2.47
C THR A 100 11.25 10.29 2.31
N VAL A 101 12.42 10.89 2.50
CA VAL A 101 13.72 10.20 2.44
C VAL A 101 13.78 9.05 3.45
N ARG A 102 13.41 9.29 4.72
CA ARG A 102 13.38 8.24 5.75
C ARG A 102 12.41 7.11 5.41
N ASN A 103 11.27 7.40 4.79
CA ASN A 103 10.34 6.38 4.32
C ASN A 103 10.96 5.52 3.21
N ARG A 104 11.76 6.11 2.30
CA ARG A 104 12.48 5.35 1.25
C ARG A 104 13.54 4.43 1.80
N LEU A 105 14.32 4.95 2.74
CA LEU A 105 15.33 4.15 3.42
C LEU A 105 14.68 3.00 4.21
N ARG A 106 13.55 3.24 4.87
CA ARG A 106 12.76 2.18 5.53
C ARG A 106 12.21 1.13 4.56
N GLU A 107 11.64 1.56 3.43
CA GLU A 107 11.18 0.65 2.37
C GLU A 107 12.32 -0.22 1.84
N ALA A 108 13.55 0.31 1.82
CA ALA A 108 14.77 -0.39 1.42
C ALA A 108 15.47 -1.13 2.59
N HIS A 109 14.85 -1.24 3.76
CA HIS A 109 15.44 -1.84 4.98
C HIS A 109 16.75 -1.18 5.45
N GLN A 110 17.03 0.05 5.05
CA GLN A 110 18.18 0.84 5.46
C GLN A 110 17.82 1.73 6.64
N HIS A 111 17.92 1.17 7.84
CA HIS A 111 17.83 1.92 9.08
C HIS A 111 18.85 1.35 10.05
N ALA A 112 19.30 2.17 11.01
CA ALA A 112 20.13 1.67 12.07
C ALA A 112 19.35 0.58 12.84
N HIS A 113 19.88 -0.64 12.83
CA HIS A 113 19.43 -1.67 13.76
C HIS A 113 19.82 -1.27 15.18
N ARG A 114 19.09 -1.77 16.17
CA ARG A 114 19.49 -1.59 17.58
C ARG A 114 20.92 -2.12 17.75
N PRO A 115 21.81 -1.39 18.44
CA PRO A 115 23.13 -1.93 18.76
C PRO A 115 22.94 -3.25 19.50
N HIS A 116 23.81 -4.22 19.21
CA HIS A 116 23.79 -5.52 19.87
C HIS A 116 23.86 -5.31 21.38
N GLN A 117 22.87 -5.83 22.10
CA GLN A 117 22.80 -5.79 23.56
C GLN A 117 23.10 -7.18 24.08
N GLY A 118 24.38 -7.55 24.05
CA GLY A 118 24.88 -8.81 24.60
C GLY A 118 26.33 -8.65 25.00
N LEU A 119 26.82 -9.58 25.81
CA LEU A 119 28.22 -9.58 26.25
C LEU A 119 29.15 -9.58 25.03
N ASP A 120 30.20 -8.75 25.06
CA ASP A 120 31.26 -8.79 24.05
C ASP A 120 31.86 -10.19 24.06
N LEU A 121 31.72 -10.92 22.96
CA LEU A 121 32.28 -12.26 22.84
C LEU A 121 33.80 -12.13 22.80
N THR A 122 34.48 -12.79 23.74
CA THR A 122 35.94 -12.89 23.73
C THR A 122 36.40 -13.70 22.51
N ALA A 123 37.63 -13.44 22.03
CA ALA A 123 38.21 -14.06 20.83
C ALA A 123 38.12 -15.60 20.75
N VAL A 124 37.98 -16.27 21.89
CA VAL A 124 37.79 -17.73 22.01
C VAL A 124 36.48 -18.21 21.35
N HIS A 125 35.44 -17.38 21.33
CA HIS A 125 34.11 -17.73 20.84
C HIS A 125 33.90 -17.43 19.34
N HIS A 126 34.90 -16.88 18.65
CA HIS A 126 34.82 -16.48 17.23
C HIS A 126 35.20 -17.58 16.22
N ARG A 127 35.44 -18.82 16.65
CA ARG A 127 35.69 -19.96 15.73
C ARG A 127 34.40 -20.72 15.45
N ASN A 128 33.84 -20.49 14.27
CA ASN A 128 33.20 -21.48 13.39
C ASN A 128 33.00 -20.87 12.00
#